data_AF-A0A512CGK2-F1
#
_entry.id   AF-A0A512CGK2-F1
#
_cell.length_a   1.000
_cell.length_b   1.000
_cell.length_c   1.000
_cell.angle_alpha   90.00
_cell.angle_beta   90.00
_cell.angle_gamma   90.00
#
_symmetry.space_group_name_H-M   'P 1'
#
loop_
_entity.id
_entity.type
_entity.pdbx_description
1 polymer ?
#
loop_
_entity_poly.entity_id
_entity_poly.type
_entity_poly.pdbx_seq_one_letter_code
_entity_poly.pdbx_strand_id
1 'polypeptide(L)'
;MKVWVFQGEMGAGKTTLIKAICEKLNILDPVSSPTFSIVNEYTSDQGDPVYHFDFYRIEDPVEALDMGIEEYFSSGNYCFVEWAEKIPMFLPDKFALIAIESDEVEKRNIAIKTINQ
;
A
#
# COMPACT_ATOMS: atom_id res chain seq x y z
N MET A 1 1.23 11.10 -8.13
CA MET A 1 0.59 10.74 -6.86
C MET A 1 1.38 9.61 -6.24
N LYS A 2 1.67 9.69 -4.94
CA LYS A 2 2.52 8.72 -4.26
C LYS A 2 1.75 7.80 -3.31
N VAL A 3 0.44 7.98 -3.16
CA VAL A 3 -0.47 7.02 -2.52
C VAL A 3 -0.97 6.02 -3.55
N TRP A 4 -0.56 4.76 -3.42
CA TRP A 4 -0.93 3.65 -4.30
C TRP A 4 -1.67 2.58 -3.49
N VAL A 5 -2.90 2.30 -3.89
CA VAL A 5 -3.77 1.29 -3.28
C VAL A 5 -3.64 -0.01 -4.06
N PHE A 6 -3.24 -1.08 -3.38
CA PHE A 6 -3.12 -2.42 -3.92
C PHE A 6 -4.36 -3.22 -3.56
N GLN A 7 -5.19 -3.48 -4.56
CA GLN A 7 -6.43 -4.23 -4.41
C GLN A 7 -6.29 -5.62 -5.02
N GLY A 8 -6.79 -6.63 -4.33
CA GLY A 8 -6.77 -8.01 -4.77
C GLY A 8 -7.00 -8.95 -3.59
N GLU A 9 -7.40 -10.18 -3.86
CA GLU A 9 -7.70 -11.17 -2.82
C GLU A 9 -6.46 -11.55 -1.98
N MET A 10 -6.68 -12.28 -0.89
CA MET A 10 -5.61 -12.92 -0.14
C MET A 10 -4.79 -13.82 -1.08
N GLY A 11 -3.47 -13.68 -1.08
CA GLY A 11 -2.60 -14.45 -1.99
C GLY A 11 -2.55 -13.95 -3.44
N ALA A 12 -3.22 -12.84 -3.78
CA ALA A 12 -3.13 -12.26 -5.13
C ALA A 12 -1.72 -11.78 -5.50
N GLY A 13 -0.85 -11.53 -4.51
CA GLY A 13 0.53 -11.10 -4.72
C GLY A 13 0.79 -9.60 -4.49
N LYS A 14 -0.11 -8.91 -3.78
CA LYS A 14 0.02 -7.49 -3.39
C LYS A 14 1.38 -7.16 -2.77
N THR A 15 1.72 -7.81 -1.65
CA THR A 15 3.03 -7.65 -0.99
C THR A 15 4.21 -8.04 -1.90
N THR A 16 4.06 -9.06 -2.75
CA THR A 16 5.10 -9.46 -3.72
C THR A 16 5.38 -8.36 -4.73
N LEU A 17 4.33 -7.70 -5.23
CA LEU A 17 4.47 -6.57 -6.14
C LEU A 17 5.09 -5.36 -5.43
N ILE A 18 4.67 -5.07 -4.20
CA ILE A 18 5.24 -3.99 -3.38
C ILE A 18 6.75 -4.18 -3.18
N LYS A 19 7.19 -5.41 -2.84
CA LYS A 19 8.62 -5.76 -2.74
C LYS A 19 9.38 -5.42 -4.03
N ALA A 20 8.87 -5.84 -5.18
CA ALA A 20 9.50 -5.57 -6.46
C ALA A 20 9.54 -4.07 -6.80
N ILE A 21 8.53 -3.29 -6.40
CA ILE A 21 8.52 -1.84 -6.54
C ILE A 21 9.57 -1.20 -5.64
N CYS A 22 9.65 -1.61 -4.38
CA CYS A 22 10.66 -1.12 -3.44
C CYS A 22 12.09 -1.38 -3.93
N GLU A 23 12.36 -2.54 -4.53
CA GLU A 23 13.66 -2.82 -5.17
C GLU A 23 13.98 -1.82 -6.28
N LYS A 24 12.99 -1.41 -7.08
CA LYS A 24 13.15 -0.37 -8.12
C LYS A 24 13.27 1.04 -7.58
N LEU A 25 12.83 1.26 -6.35
CA LEU A 25 12.99 2.52 -5.61
C LEU A 25 14.28 2.56 -4.77
N ASN A 26 15.17 1.57 -4.93
CA ASN A 26 16.41 1.44 -4.15
C ASN A 26 16.16 1.42 -2.63
N ILE A 27 15.07 0.80 -2.19
CA ILE A 27 14.86 0.50 -0.78
C ILE A 27 15.85 -0.56 -0.33
N LEU A 28 16.61 -0.26 0.72
CA LEU A 28 17.66 -1.14 1.24
C LEU A 28 17.14 -2.12 2.28
N ASP A 29 16.02 -1.79 2.92
CA ASP A 29 15.43 -2.58 3.99
C ASP A 29 14.70 -3.84 3.47
N PRO A 30 14.68 -4.93 4.26
CA PRO A 30 13.89 -6.11 3.93
C PRO A 30 12.39 -5.78 3.99
N VAL A 31 11.76 -5.71 2.83
CA VAL A 31 10.32 -5.45 2.71
C VAL A 31 9.53 -6.71 3.07
N SER A 32 8.46 -6.55 3.85
CA SER A 32 7.55 -7.65 4.26
C SER A 32 6.17 -7.09 4.63
N SER A 33 5.13 -7.93 4.60
CA SER A 33 3.77 -7.44 4.93
C SER A 33 3.71 -6.98 6.40
N PRO A 34 3.20 -5.78 6.68
CA PRO A 34 3.04 -5.24 8.02
C PRO A 34 1.78 -5.79 8.72
N THR A 35 1.37 -7.04 8.48
CA THR A 35 0.08 -7.56 8.98
C THR A 35 -0.10 -7.43 10.50
N PHE A 36 0.98 -7.36 11.28
CA PHE A 36 0.94 -7.18 12.74
C PHE A 36 1.23 -5.75 13.20
N SER A 37 2.08 -5.01 12.47
CA SER A 37 2.44 -3.63 12.81
C SER A 37 1.48 -2.59 12.21
N ILE A 38 0.60 -3.02 11.30
CA ILE A 38 -0.28 -2.21 10.43
C ILE A 38 0.51 -1.39 9.40
N VAL A 39 1.63 -0.79 9.81
CA VAL A 39 2.56 -0.06 8.96
C VAL A 39 3.99 -0.55 9.13
N ASN A 40 4.72 -0.62 8.02
CA ASN A 40 6.18 -0.68 7.99
C ASN A 40 6.71 0.58 7.30
N GLU A 41 7.79 1.12 7.82
CA GLU A 41 8.55 2.21 7.19
C GLU A 41 9.87 1.67 6.68
N TYR A 42 10.19 2.02 5.44
CA TYR A 42 11.43 1.67 4.77
C TYR A 42 12.14 2.92 4.29
N THR A 43 13.47 2.87 4.20
CA THR A 43 14.28 3.99 3.73
C THR A 43 14.90 3.67 2.37
N SER A 44 14.77 4.60 1.43
CA SER A 44 15.53 4.58 0.18
C SER A 44 17.00 4.93 0.39
N ASP A 45 17.83 4.63 -0.62
CA ASP A 45 19.23 5.04 -0.67
C ASP A 45 19.44 6.57 -0.59
N GLN A 46 18.43 7.36 -0.95
CA GLN A 46 18.44 8.83 -0.83
C GLN A 46 17.96 9.34 0.53
N GLY A 47 17.49 8.47 1.43
CA GLY A 47 16.95 8.84 2.74
C GLY A 47 15.45 9.18 2.75
N ASP A 48 14.78 9.16 1.60
CA ASP A 48 13.32 9.34 1.53
C ASP A 48 12.61 8.07 2.04
N PRO A 49 11.60 8.18 2.92
CA PRO A 49 10.88 7.03 3.43
C PRO A 49 9.83 6.52 2.44
N VAL A 50 9.48 5.25 2.61
CA VAL A 50 8.36 4.57 1.95
C VAL A 50 7.54 3.87 3.00
N TYR A 51 6.25 4.15 3.03
CA TYR A 51 5.31 3.58 3.98
C TYR A 51 4.53 2.47 3.32
N HIS A 52 4.52 1.29 3.94
CA HIS A 52 3.70 0.17 3.52
C HIS A 52 2.67 -0.09 4.62
N PHE A 53 1.39 0.04 4.28
CA PHE A 53 0.25 -0.22 5.14
C PHE A 53 -0.45 -1.51 4.73
N ASP A 54 -0.90 -2.28 5.72
CA ASP A 54 -1.78 -3.44 5.55
C ASP A 54 -2.89 -3.40 6.59
N PHE A 55 -4.08 -2.99 6.15
CA PHE A 55 -5.24 -2.82 7.00
C PHE A 55 -6.09 -4.07 7.16
N TYR A 56 -5.61 -5.25 6.73
CA TYR A 56 -6.37 -6.50 6.77
C TYR A 56 -6.99 -6.79 8.15
N ARG A 57 -6.27 -6.45 9.23
CA ARG A 57 -6.67 -6.74 10.62
C ARG A 57 -7.36 -5.58 11.34
N ILE A 58 -7.46 -4.40 10.74
CA ILE A 58 -8.21 -3.31 11.37
C ILE A 58 -9.70 -3.66 11.38
N GLU A 59 -10.30 -3.48 12.55
CA GLU A 59 -11.73 -3.62 12.77
C GLU A 59 -12.43 -2.26 12.78
N ASP A 60 -11.81 -1.24 13.40
CA ASP A 60 -12.32 0.12 13.44
C ASP A 60 -11.42 1.07 12.60
N PRO A 61 -11.94 1.73 11.55
CA PRO A 61 -11.20 2.72 10.78
C PRO A 61 -10.53 3.80 11.66
N VAL A 62 -11.10 4.14 12.82
CA VAL A 62 -10.52 5.13 13.75
C VAL A 62 -9.11 4.76 14.19
N GLU A 63 -8.75 3.48 14.27
CA GLU A 63 -7.38 3.05 14.57
C GLU A 63 -6.36 3.60 13.55
N ALA A 64 -6.76 3.72 12.27
CA ALA A 64 -5.93 4.34 11.24
C ALA A 64 -5.82 5.86 11.41
N LEU A 65 -6.86 6.51 11.93
CA LEU A 65 -6.80 7.93 12.26
C LEU A 65 -5.87 8.18 13.46
N ASP A 66 -5.98 7.35 14.50
CA ASP A 66 -5.17 7.45 15.73
C ASP A 66 -3.66 7.24 15.47
N MET A 67 -3.30 6.46 14.43
CA MET A 67 -1.90 6.33 13.99
C MET A 67 -1.41 7.50 13.12
N GLY A 68 -2.26 8.46 12.78
CA GLY A 68 -1.90 9.62 11.95
C GLY A 68 -1.85 9.34 10.45
N ILE A 69 -2.71 8.44 9.91
CA ILE A 69 -2.68 8.07 8.47
C ILE A 69 -2.72 9.26 7.50
N GLU A 70 -3.40 10.34 7.89
CA GLU A 70 -3.53 11.57 7.09
C GLU A 70 -2.18 12.27 6.89
N GLU A 71 -1.32 12.23 7.90
CA GLU A 71 0.03 12.82 7.87
C GLU A 71 0.93 12.04 6.92
N TYR A 72 0.83 10.71 6.93
CA TYR A 72 1.53 9.84 5.98
C TYR A 72 1.11 10.12 4.54
N PHE A 73 -0.19 10.18 4.26
CA PHE A 73 -0.68 10.47 2.90
C PHE A 73 -0.32 11.88 2.42
N SER A 74 -0.19 12.82 3.35
CA SER A 74 0.20 14.21 3.06
C SER A 74 1.72 14.44 3.01
N SER A 75 2.52 13.47 3.47
CA SER A 75 3.99 13.58 3.59
C SER A 75 4.74 13.85 2.28
N GLY A 76 4.12 13.54 1.13
CA GLY A 76 4.78 13.57 -0.17
C GLY A 76 5.71 12.38 -0.42
N ASN A 77 5.63 11.33 0.40
CA ASN A 77 6.35 10.06 0.25
C ASN A 77 5.46 8.96 -0.31
N TYR A 78 6.07 7.84 -0.76
CA TYR A 78 5.30 6.71 -1.24
C TYR A 78 4.54 6.04 -0.09
N CYS A 79 3.24 5.88 -0.28
CA CYS A 79 2.36 5.12 0.62
C CYS A 79 1.76 3.97 -0.19
N PHE A 80 2.17 2.75 0.11
CA PHE A 80 1.63 1.52 -0.47
C PHE A 80 0.61 0.95 0.48
N VAL A 81 -0.65 0.88 0.05
CA VAL A 81 -1.77 0.55 0.93
C VAL A 81 -2.45 -0.72 0.46
N GLU A 82 -2.36 -1.78 1.27
CA GLU A 82 -3.16 -2.98 1.12
C GLU A 82 -4.46 -2.86 1.95
N TRP A 83 -5.56 -3.45 1.45
CA TRP A 83 -6.87 -3.48 2.13
C TRP A 83 -7.46 -2.11 2.47
N ALA A 84 -7.27 -1.13 1.57
CA ALA A 84 -7.74 0.24 1.73
C ALA A 84 -9.26 0.39 1.85
N GLU A 85 -10.05 -0.61 1.44
CA GLU A 85 -11.49 -0.68 1.65
C GLU A 85 -11.90 -0.66 3.13
N LYS A 86 -10.95 -0.91 4.05
CA LYS A 86 -11.13 -0.77 5.50
C LYS A 86 -11.09 0.67 5.98
N ILE A 87 -10.51 1.58 5.20
CA ILE A 87 -10.35 3.01 5.56
C ILE A 87 -10.82 3.96 4.44
N PRO A 88 -11.99 3.72 3.81
CA PRO A 88 -12.36 4.40 2.57
C PRO A 88 -12.47 5.92 2.73
N MET A 89 -12.85 6.39 3.93
CA MET A 89 -13.01 7.80 4.26
C MET A 89 -11.69 8.55 4.51
N PHE A 90 -10.57 7.84 4.68
CA PHE A 90 -9.26 8.44 4.94
C PHE A 90 -8.35 8.43 3.70
N LEU A 91 -8.77 7.80 2.61
CA LEU A 91 -8.03 7.85 1.36
C LEU A 91 -8.05 9.28 0.81
N PRO A 92 -6.92 9.74 0.22
CA PRO A 92 -6.89 11.06 -0.40
C PRO A 92 -7.81 11.11 -1.63
N ASP A 93 -8.23 12.32 -2.03
CA ASP A 93 -9.06 12.54 -3.22
C ASP A 93 -8.48 11.90 -4.49
N LYS A 94 -7.14 11.80 -4.57
CA LYS A 94 -6.44 11.26 -5.73
C LYS A 94 -5.38 10.23 -5.35
N PHE A 95 -5.56 8.99 -5.82
CA PHE A 95 -4.61 7.89 -5.65
C PHE A 95 -4.57 6.98 -6.88
N ALA A 96 -3.50 6.18 -6.96
CA ALA A 96 -3.38 5.13 -7.97
C ALA A 96 -3.98 3.83 -7.42
N LEU A 97 -4.92 3.23 -8.13
CA LEU A 97 -5.46 1.91 -7.84
C LEU A 97 -4.73 0.87 -8.70
N ILE A 98 -4.09 -0.09 -8.04
CA ILE A 98 -3.39 -1.22 -8.63
C ILE A 98 -4.20 -2.47 -8.28
N ALA A 99 -5.04 -2.91 -9.21
CA ALA A 99 -5.87 -4.10 -9.05
C ALA A 99 -5.10 -5.34 -9.56
N ILE A 100 -5.05 -6.38 -8.73
CA ILE A 100 -4.36 -7.65 -9.00
C ILE A 100 -5.39 -8.78 -8.94
N GLU A 101 -5.60 -9.44 -10.08
CA GLU A 101 -6.49 -10.59 -10.20
C GLU A 101 -5.69 -11.84 -10.55
N SER A 102 -6.03 -12.95 -9.88
CA SER A 102 -5.45 -14.26 -10.16
C SER A 102 -6.34 -15.00 -11.15
N ASP A 103 -5.76 -15.58 -12.20
CA ASP A 103 -6.47 -16.52 -13.06
C ASP A 103 -6.20 -17.99 -12.67
N GLU A 104 -6.90 -18.92 -13.32
CA GLU A 104 -6.78 -20.36 -13.08
C GLU A 104 -5.41 -20.95 -13.49
N VAL A 105 -4.53 -20.18 -14.15
CA VAL A 105 -3.31 -20.68 -14.83
C VAL A 105 -2.02 -20.08 -14.24
N GLU A 106 -2.02 -19.79 -12.94
CA GLU A 106 -0.91 -19.17 -12.20
C GLU A 106 -0.46 -17.79 -12.72
N LYS A 107 -1.20 -17.15 -13.62
CA LYS A 107 -0.88 -15.79 -14.06
C LYS A 107 -1.58 -14.78 -13.15
N ARG A 108 -1.07 -13.55 -13.21
CA ARG A 108 -1.66 -12.39 -12.52
C ARG A 108 -1.93 -11.31 -13.55
N ASN A 109 -3.16 -10.83 -13.57
CA ASN A 109 -3.54 -9.65 -14.35
C ASN A 109 -3.42 -8.43 -13.43
N ILE A 110 -2.66 -7.42 -13.86
CA ILE A 110 -2.48 -6.18 -13.11
C ILE A 110 -3.08 -5.04 -13.93
N ALA A 111 -4.04 -4.33 -13.35
CA ALA A 111 -4.64 -3.13 -13.93
C ALA A 111 -4.33 -1.90 -13.06
N ILE A 112 -3.93 -0.81 -13.71
CA ILE A 112 -3.60 0.45 -13.02
C ILE A 112 -4.61 1.51 -13.45
N LYS A 113 -5.22 2.19 -12.48
CA LYS A 113 -6.15 3.30 -12.71
C LYS A 113 -5.80 4.47 -11.80
N THR A 114 -6.01 5.69 -12.28
CA THR A 114 -6.05 6.87 -11.41
C THR A 114 -7.48 7.07 -10.94
N ILE A 115 -7.68 7.15 -9.64
CA ILE A 115 -8.96 7.50 -9.03
C ILE A 115 -8.90 8.98 -8.66
N ASN A 116 -9.98 9.71 -8.97
CA ASN A 116 -10.25 11.03 -8.41
C ASN A 116 -11.65 10.92 -7.81
N GLN A 117 -11.78 11.19 -6.50
CA GLN A 117 -13.07 11.19 -5.79
C GLN A 117 -13.72 12.57 -5.82
#